data_AF-A0A254QI71-F1
#
_entry.id   AF-A0A254QI71-F1
#
_cell.length_a   1.000
_cell.length_b   1.000
_cell.length_c   1.000
_cell.angle_alpha   90.00
_cell.angle_beta   90.00
_cell.angle_gamma   90.00
#
_symmetry.space_group_name_H-M   'P 1'
#
loop_
_entity.id
_entity.type
_entity.pdbx_description
1 polymer ?
#
loop_
_entity_poly.entity_id
_entity_poly.type
_entity_poly.pdbx_seq_one_letter_code
_entity_poly.pdbx_strand_id
1 'polypeptide(L)'
;MPTIVAWSGKKMWPDNTIPDIYNYIFPSSKSGAWSPDSGPKPQAVVINLATNDFGRGIPDENGWKSGYTQFVKKVRKNYPSALIYLATGSMMSDSWPAGAKHLTTLKNWLDSIQSSLGDSKVKRLDFSVQQESDGIGSAYHPNAVTQTKMGRVLAVALKGDLGWK
;
A
#
# COMPACT_ATOMS: atom_id res chain seq x y z
N MET A 1 -10.24 16.39 -3.37
CA MET A 1 -9.53 15.55 -4.37
C MET A 1 -8.54 14.65 -3.64
N PRO A 2 -8.34 13.39 -4.06
CA PRO A 2 -7.32 12.54 -3.46
C PRO A 2 -5.91 13.02 -3.84
N THR A 3 -4.94 12.81 -2.95
CA THR A 3 -3.52 12.96 -3.24
C THR A 3 -2.93 11.59 -3.54
N ILE A 4 -2.25 11.44 -4.68
CA ILE A 4 -1.62 10.19 -5.09
C ILE A 4 -0.11 10.34 -4.99
N VAL A 5 0.50 9.57 -4.08
CA VAL A 5 1.97 9.42 -3.99
C VAL A 5 2.32 8.03 -4.47
N ALA A 6 2.65 7.90 -5.75
CA ALA A 6 2.95 6.62 -6.39
C ALA A 6 4.09 6.78 -7.39
N TRP A 7 4.90 5.73 -7.52
CA TRP A 7 6.00 5.68 -8.47
C TRP A 7 6.24 4.24 -8.93
N SER A 8 6.20 3.99 -10.24
CA SER A 8 6.36 2.66 -10.83
C SER A 8 7.71 2.02 -10.48
N GLY A 9 7.69 0.76 -10.05
CA GLY A 9 8.90 0.01 -9.71
C GLY A 9 9.50 0.34 -8.34
N LYS A 10 8.95 1.31 -7.58
CA LYS A 10 9.41 1.57 -6.21
C LYS A 10 8.89 0.54 -5.22
N LYS A 11 9.68 0.34 -4.17
CA LYS A 11 9.49 -0.66 -3.12
C LYS A 11 9.03 -0.02 -1.80
N MET A 12 8.71 -0.84 -0.81
CA MET A 12 8.70 -0.42 0.60
C MET A 12 10.11 -0.44 1.20
N TRP A 13 10.91 -1.46 0.90
CA TRP A 13 12.22 -1.71 1.53
C TRP A 13 13.10 -2.61 0.63
N PRO A 14 14.44 -2.62 0.76
CA PRO A 14 15.29 -1.68 1.51
C PRO A 14 15.65 -0.43 0.71
N ASP A 15 15.64 -0.54 -0.62
CA ASP A 15 16.13 0.46 -1.55
C ASP A 15 15.05 0.87 -2.56
N ASN A 16 15.30 1.96 -3.27
CA ASN A 16 14.38 2.47 -4.29
C ASN A 16 12.94 2.64 -3.72
N THR A 17 12.82 3.21 -2.52
CA THR A 17 11.57 3.12 -1.74
C THR A 17 10.65 4.32 -1.92
N ILE A 18 9.34 4.11 -1.73
CA ILE A 18 8.39 5.22 -1.52
C ILE A 18 8.68 6.00 -0.23
N PRO A 19 8.95 5.37 0.94
CA PRO A 19 9.34 6.07 2.15
C PRO A 19 10.42 7.15 1.98
N ASP A 20 11.41 6.90 1.13
CA ASP A 20 12.51 7.84 0.84
C ASP A 20 12.07 9.07 0.06
N ILE A 21 11.03 8.96 -0.77
CA ILE A 21 10.55 10.07 -1.61
C ILE A 21 9.26 10.72 -1.08
N TYR A 22 8.63 10.11 -0.08
CA TYR A 22 7.31 10.48 0.43
C TYR A 22 7.20 11.94 0.95
N ASN A 23 8.30 12.53 1.39
CA ASN A 23 8.33 13.88 1.95
C ASN A 23 8.74 14.97 0.94
N TYR A 24 8.75 14.68 -0.36
CA TYR A 24 9.18 15.65 -1.37
C TYR A 24 8.08 16.00 -2.35
N ILE A 25 7.94 17.30 -2.61
CA ILE A 25 7.10 17.85 -3.68
C ILE A 25 7.72 17.48 -5.04
N PHE A 26 9.06 17.51 -5.12
CA PHE A 26 9.82 17.11 -6.30
C PHE A 26 10.63 15.84 -5.99
N PRO A 27 10.00 14.65 -6.06
CA PRO A 27 10.61 13.40 -5.63
C PRO A 27 11.82 12.96 -6.46
N SER A 28 11.90 13.33 -7.75
CA SER A 28 13.06 13.01 -8.61
C SER A 28 14.35 13.66 -8.13
N SER A 29 14.28 14.92 -7.71
CA SER A 29 15.40 15.72 -7.20
C SER A 29 15.50 15.70 -5.67
N LYS A 30 14.57 15.01 -4.99
CA LYS A 30 14.42 15.03 -3.53
C LYS A 30 14.45 16.46 -2.97
N SER A 31 13.71 17.36 -3.61
CA SER A 31 13.66 18.78 -3.25
C SER A 31 12.22 19.24 -3.00
N GLY A 32 12.09 20.37 -2.29
CA GLY A 32 10.80 20.88 -1.80
C GLY A 32 10.22 19.98 -0.72
N ALA A 33 10.41 20.35 0.54
CA ALA A 33 9.87 19.59 1.65
C ALA A 33 8.33 19.65 1.65
N TRP A 34 7.69 18.50 1.57
CA TRP A 34 6.26 18.36 1.82
C TRP A 34 6.00 18.51 3.32
N SER A 35 5.14 19.46 3.69
CA SER A 35 4.64 19.59 5.05
C SER A 35 3.19 19.09 5.12
N PRO A 36 2.86 18.13 6.00
CA PRO A 36 1.49 17.75 6.28
C PRO A 36 0.64 18.92 6.79
N ASP A 37 1.24 19.97 7.34
CA ASP A 37 0.52 21.11 7.94
C ASP A 37 -0.08 22.06 6.92
N SER A 38 0.64 22.31 5.82
CA SER A 38 0.16 23.09 4.69
C SER A 38 -0.53 22.24 3.61
N GLY A 39 -0.51 20.90 3.78
CA GLY A 39 -1.09 19.95 2.84
C GLY A 39 -2.55 19.55 3.14
N PRO A 40 -3.17 18.74 2.26
CA PRO A 40 -4.45 18.11 2.54
C PRO A 40 -4.41 17.32 3.85
N LYS A 41 -5.53 17.33 4.56
CA LYS A 41 -5.74 16.57 5.79
C LYS A 41 -6.63 15.35 5.48
N PRO A 42 -6.06 14.23 5.01
CA PRO A 42 -6.84 13.07 4.62
C PRO A 42 -7.52 12.44 5.84
N GLN A 43 -8.78 12.02 5.68
CA GLN A 43 -9.48 11.19 6.66
C GLN A 43 -9.02 9.72 6.57
N ALA A 44 -8.47 9.30 5.43
CA ALA A 44 -7.89 7.98 5.23
C ALA A 44 -6.63 8.01 4.35
N VAL A 45 -5.69 7.12 4.63
CA VAL A 45 -4.49 6.84 3.85
C VAL A 45 -4.49 5.36 3.48
N VAL A 46 -4.25 5.03 2.21
CA VAL A 46 -4.13 3.65 1.74
C VAL A 46 -2.69 3.40 1.33
N ILE A 47 -2.03 2.44 1.98
CA ILE A 47 -0.66 2.02 1.65
C ILE A 47 -0.75 0.71 0.88
N ASN A 48 -0.63 0.79 -0.45
CA ASN A 48 -0.61 -0.36 -1.36
C ASN A 48 0.79 -0.52 -1.96
N LEU A 49 1.68 -1.14 -1.20
CA LEU A 49 3.09 -1.39 -1.56
C LEU A 49 3.44 -2.82 -1.17
N ALA A 50 4.24 -3.49 -2.01
CA ALA A 50 4.93 -4.77 -1.79
C ALA A 50 5.27 -5.45 -3.11
N THR A 51 4.50 -5.20 -4.17
CA THR A 51 4.60 -5.96 -5.43
C THR A 51 6.02 -5.98 -6.01
N ASN A 52 6.71 -4.84 -5.97
CA ASN A 52 8.10 -4.75 -6.46
C ASN A 52 9.12 -5.34 -5.47
N ASP A 53 8.82 -5.32 -4.17
CA ASP A 53 9.65 -5.93 -3.12
C ASP A 53 9.70 -7.45 -3.32
N PHE A 54 8.55 -8.07 -3.63
CA PHE A 54 8.40 -9.51 -3.84
C PHE A 54 8.75 -9.96 -5.28
N GLY A 55 9.07 -9.04 -6.18
CA GLY A 55 9.26 -9.31 -7.61
C GLY A 55 10.45 -10.24 -7.93
N ARG A 56 11.43 -10.36 -7.03
CA ARG A 56 12.58 -11.27 -7.17
C ARG A 56 12.57 -12.42 -6.15
N GLY A 57 11.48 -12.58 -5.39
CA GLY A 57 11.37 -13.49 -4.26
C GLY A 57 10.94 -12.75 -2.99
N ILE A 58 10.60 -13.51 -1.95
CA ILE A 58 10.23 -12.96 -0.64
C ILE A 58 11.45 -12.23 -0.05
N PRO A 59 11.33 -10.95 0.35
CA PRO A 59 12.44 -10.20 0.94
C PRO A 59 12.74 -10.67 2.37
N ASP A 60 13.78 -10.10 3.00
CA ASP A 60 14.04 -10.35 4.43
C ASP A 60 12.85 -9.90 5.29
N GLU A 61 12.28 -10.82 6.07
CA GLU A 61 11.06 -10.56 6.85
C GLU A 61 11.25 -9.41 7.85
N ASN A 62 12.33 -9.47 8.64
CA ASN A 62 12.54 -8.54 9.74
C ASN A 62 12.79 -7.12 9.23
N GLY A 63 13.64 -6.99 8.20
CA GLY A 63 13.91 -5.74 7.51
C GLY A 63 12.66 -5.14 6.89
N TRP A 64 11.90 -5.95 6.14
CA TRP A 64 10.69 -5.48 5.48
C TRP A 64 9.61 -5.05 6.48
N LYS A 65 9.33 -5.86 7.51
CA LYS A 65 8.35 -5.52 8.55
C LYS A 65 8.77 -4.29 9.35
N SER A 66 10.05 -4.14 9.66
CA SER A 66 10.58 -2.94 10.33
C SER A 66 10.41 -1.70 9.45
N GLY A 67 10.78 -1.76 8.17
CA GLY A 67 10.64 -0.66 7.22
C GLY A 67 9.17 -0.24 7.04
N TYR A 68 8.28 -1.20 6.84
CA TYR A 68 6.84 -0.94 6.71
C TYR A 68 6.28 -0.32 8.00
N THR A 69 6.63 -0.87 9.17
CA THR A 69 6.20 -0.34 10.48
C THR A 69 6.66 1.10 10.70
N GLN A 70 7.91 1.43 10.35
CA GLN A 70 8.44 2.79 10.42
C GLN A 70 7.68 3.73 9.48
N PHE A 71 7.33 3.27 8.28
CA PHE A 71 6.55 4.07 7.35
C PHE A 71 5.14 4.34 7.85
N VAL A 72 4.45 3.34 8.42
CA VAL A 72 3.12 3.54 9.05
C VAL A 72 3.21 4.54 10.20
N LYS A 73 4.24 4.43 11.07
CA LYS A 73 4.48 5.41 12.15
C LYS A 73 4.72 6.82 11.60
N LYS A 74 5.43 6.96 10.49
CA LYS A 74 5.65 8.25 9.79
C LYS A 74 4.33 8.82 9.26
N VAL A 75 3.49 8.00 8.62
CA VAL A 75 2.15 8.40 8.16
C VAL A 75 1.25 8.81 9.33
N ARG A 76 1.24 8.03 10.42
CA ARG A 76 0.49 8.34 11.65
C ARG A 76 0.94 9.66 12.27
N LYS A 77 2.24 9.93 12.32
CA LYS A 77 2.78 11.22 12.80
C LYS A 77 2.28 12.38 11.95
N ASN A 78 2.24 12.21 10.63
CA ASN A 78 1.79 13.25 9.70
C ASN A 78 0.26 13.45 9.76
N TYR A 79 -0.51 12.39 9.97
CA TYR A 79 -1.97 12.40 9.99
C TYR A 79 -2.52 11.66 11.22
N PRO A 80 -2.48 12.28 12.42
CA PRO A 80 -2.80 11.61 13.68
C PRO A 80 -4.21 11.01 13.75
N SER A 81 -5.18 11.62 13.07
CA SER A 81 -6.59 11.19 13.12
C SER A 81 -7.01 10.24 11.99
N ALA A 82 -6.18 10.06 10.95
CA ALA A 82 -6.56 9.35 9.73
C ALA A 82 -6.74 7.84 9.97
N LEU A 83 -7.67 7.23 9.26
CA LEU A 83 -7.68 5.78 9.06
C LEU A 83 -6.50 5.39 8.15
N ILE A 84 -5.76 4.35 8.48
CA ILE A 84 -4.64 3.86 7.65
C ILE A 84 -4.97 2.42 7.23
N TYR A 85 -5.16 2.22 5.93
CA TYR A 85 -5.26 0.87 5.38
C TYR A 85 -3.89 0.36 4.98
N LEU A 86 -3.50 -0.79 5.53
CA LEU A 86 -2.44 -1.61 4.98
C LEU A 86 -3.11 -2.46 3.90
N ALA A 87 -2.76 -2.26 2.64
CA ALA A 87 -3.48 -2.87 1.53
C ALA A 87 -2.62 -3.84 0.71
N THR A 88 -3.24 -4.93 0.22
CA THR A 88 -2.64 -5.78 -0.82
C THR A 88 -3.33 -5.54 -2.15
N GLY A 89 -2.55 -5.13 -3.16
CA GLY A 89 -3.03 -4.96 -4.53
C GLY A 89 -3.35 -6.28 -5.24
N SER A 90 -3.77 -6.18 -6.51
CA SER A 90 -4.30 -7.29 -7.29
C SER A 90 -3.26 -8.12 -8.04
N MET A 91 -1.99 -7.68 -8.09
CA MET A 91 -0.96 -8.30 -8.95
C MET A 91 -0.27 -9.50 -8.32
N MET A 92 -0.17 -9.56 -6.99
CA MET A 92 0.48 -10.67 -6.29
C MET A 92 -0.49 -11.83 -6.16
N SER A 93 0.01 -13.06 -6.30
CA SER A 93 -0.75 -14.29 -6.10
C SER A 93 0.12 -15.35 -5.41
N ASP A 94 -0.51 -16.45 -5.02
CA ASP A 94 0.19 -17.65 -4.56
C ASP A 94 0.44 -18.67 -5.69
N SER A 95 -0.06 -18.39 -6.89
CA SER A 95 0.07 -19.28 -8.05
C SER A 95 1.43 -19.15 -8.73
N TRP A 96 2.12 -18.02 -8.58
CA TRP A 96 3.43 -17.80 -9.19
C TRP A 96 4.39 -17.00 -8.30
N PRO A 97 5.65 -17.45 -8.14
CA PRO A 97 6.14 -18.77 -8.50
C PRO A 97 5.49 -19.87 -7.64
N ALA A 98 5.28 -21.05 -8.22
CA ALA A 98 4.59 -22.14 -7.55
C ALA A 98 5.29 -22.50 -6.22
N GLY A 99 4.51 -22.64 -5.15
CA GLY A 99 5.01 -23.00 -3.82
C GLY A 99 5.58 -21.85 -2.99
N ALA A 100 5.83 -20.67 -3.56
CA ALA A 100 6.44 -19.57 -2.82
C ALA A 100 5.46 -18.80 -1.92
N LYS A 101 4.14 -18.87 -2.17
CA LYS A 101 3.09 -18.27 -1.31
C LYS A 101 3.29 -16.77 -1.03
N HIS A 102 3.65 -16.00 -2.06
CA HIS A 102 3.99 -14.58 -1.91
C HIS A 102 2.85 -13.74 -1.33
N LEU A 103 1.61 -13.91 -1.83
CA LEU A 103 0.47 -13.12 -1.35
C LEU A 103 0.11 -13.51 0.09
N THR A 104 0.06 -14.81 0.40
CA THR A 104 -0.20 -15.27 1.76
C THR A 104 0.87 -14.77 2.74
N THR A 105 2.15 -14.82 2.35
CA THR A 105 3.27 -14.30 3.16
C THR A 105 3.10 -12.82 3.46
N LEU A 106 2.83 -12.00 2.44
CA LEU A 106 2.59 -10.57 2.61
C LEU A 106 1.41 -10.30 3.55
N LYS A 107 0.29 -11.00 3.39
CA LYS A 107 -0.89 -10.82 4.25
C LYS A 107 -0.55 -11.10 5.72
N ASN A 108 0.13 -12.22 5.99
CA ASN A 108 0.56 -12.58 7.34
C ASN A 108 1.48 -11.52 7.97
N TRP A 109 2.40 -10.95 7.19
CA TRP A 109 3.27 -9.88 7.67
C TRP A 109 2.50 -8.61 7.98
N LEU A 110 1.56 -8.22 7.12
CA LEU A 110 0.73 -7.03 7.35
C LEU A 110 -0.21 -7.22 8.55
N ASP A 111 -0.72 -8.42 8.78
CA ASP A 111 -1.52 -8.75 9.97
C ASP A 111 -0.67 -8.66 11.26
N SER A 112 0.56 -9.18 11.20
CA SER A 112 1.54 -9.06 12.30
C SER A 112 1.91 -7.61 12.58
N ILE A 113 2.16 -6.80 11.53
CA ILE A 113 2.45 -5.37 11.65
C ILE A 113 1.25 -4.65 12.28
N GLN A 114 0.03 -4.83 11.76
CA GLN A 114 -1.17 -4.20 12.32
C GLN A 114 -1.33 -4.54 13.80
N SER A 115 -1.20 -5.83 14.15
CA SER A 115 -1.33 -6.29 15.53
C SER A 115 -0.28 -5.65 16.45
N SER A 116 0.98 -5.60 16.00
CA SER A 116 2.08 -5.00 16.77
C SER A 116 1.97 -3.49 16.97
N LEU A 117 1.28 -2.78 16.06
CA LEU A 117 1.06 -1.34 16.17
C LEU A 117 0.04 -1.00 17.26
N GLY A 118 -0.92 -1.88 17.54
CA GLY A 118 -1.97 -1.66 18.54
C GLY A 118 -2.87 -0.44 18.26
N ASP A 119 -2.82 0.09 17.03
CA ASP A 119 -3.56 1.29 16.62
C ASP A 119 -4.89 0.88 15.98
N SER A 120 -6.01 1.18 16.64
CA SER A 120 -7.36 0.83 16.19
C SER A 120 -7.79 1.48 14.87
N LYS A 121 -7.06 2.52 14.42
CA LYS A 121 -7.24 3.18 13.13
C LYS A 121 -6.25 2.67 12.08
N VAL A 122 -5.55 1.57 12.32
CA VAL A 122 -4.81 0.82 11.30
C VAL A 122 -5.59 -0.45 10.98
N LYS A 123 -5.98 -0.64 9.71
CA LYS A 123 -6.81 -1.76 9.26
C LYS A 123 -6.22 -2.44 8.03
N ARG A 124 -6.61 -3.69 7.78
CA ARG A 124 -6.34 -4.40 6.52
C ARG A 124 -7.35 -4.02 5.45
N LEU A 125 -6.89 -3.98 4.19
CA LEU A 125 -7.73 -3.88 3.00
C LEU A 125 -7.14 -4.71 1.86
N ASP A 126 -7.67 -5.90 1.66
CA ASP A 126 -7.15 -6.81 0.64
C ASP A 126 -8.00 -6.74 -0.62
N PHE A 127 -7.39 -6.32 -1.73
CA PHE A 127 -8.01 -6.43 -3.04
C PHE A 127 -7.88 -7.86 -3.58
N SER A 128 -8.86 -8.30 -4.37
CA SER A 128 -8.79 -9.59 -5.05
C SER A 128 -7.66 -9.61 -6.08
N VAL A 129 -7.05 -10.78 -6.26
CA VAL A 129 -6.12 -11.03 -7.36
C VAL A 129 -6.84 -10.77 -8.68
N GLN A 130 -6.18 -10.07 -9.61
CA GLN A 130 -6.72 -9.79 -10.93
C GLN A 130 -7.00 -11.09 -11.69
N GLN A 131 -8.05 -11.09 -12.51
CA GLN A 131 -8.54 -12.30 -13.19
C GLN A 131 -8.30 -12.18 -14.70
N GLU A 132 -7.84 -13.25 -15.33
CA GLU A 132 -7.69 -13.32 -16.79
C GLU A 132 -9.02 -13.04 -17.51
N SER A 133 -10.15 -13.44 -16.92
CA SER A 133 -11.49 -13.19 -17.47
C SER A 133 -11.88 -11.71 -17.51
N ASP A 134 -11.24 -10.86 -16.70
CA ASP A 134 -11.41 -9.41 -16.76
C ASP A 134 -10.43 -8.76 -17.77
N GLY A 135 -9.50 -9.54 -18.31
CA GLY A 135 -8.35 -9.08 -19.06
C GLY A 135 -7.23 -8.54 -18.17
N ILE A 136 -5.99 -8.68 -18.66
CA ILE A 136 -4.78 -8.17 -18.01
C ILE A 136 -4.23 -6.98 -18.82
N GLY A 137 -3.85 -5.91 -18.14
CA GLY A 137 -3.26 -4.73 -18.76
C GLY A 137 -1.79 -4.92 -19.14
N SER A 138 -1.18 -3.87 -19.70
CA SER A 138 0.21 -3.89 -20.15
C SER A 138 1.19 -4.28 -19.03
N ALA A 139 2.19 -5.11 -19.36
CA ALA A 139 3.19 -5.60 -18.41
C ALA A 139 2.57 -6.18 -17.13
N TYR A 140 1.46 -6.92 -17.28
CA TYR A 140 0.70 -7.56 -16.20
C TYR A 140 0.04 -6.61 -15.19
N HIS A 141 -0.07 -5.31 -15.50
CA HIS A 141 -0.73 -4.36 -14.62
C HIS A 141 -2.27 -4.53 -14.66
N PRO A 142 -2.98 -4.17 -13.57
CA PRO A 142 -4.43 -4.18 -13.57
C PRO A 142 -4.99 -3.21 -14.60
N ASN A 143 -5.91 -3.71 -15.43
CA ASN A 143 -6.62 -2.89 -16.41
C ASN A 143 -7.75 -2.06 -15.75
N ALA A 144 -8.47 -1.27 -16.57
CA ALA A 144 -9.57 -0.43 -16.08
C ALA A 144 -10.69 -1.22 -15.38
N VAL A 145 -10.98 -2.45 -15.82
CA VAL A 145 -11.99 -3.32 -15.20
C VAL A 145 -11.56 -3.70 -13.78
N THR A 146 -10.33 -4.19 -13.63
CA THR A 146 -9.75 -4.56 -12.33
C THR A 146 -9.65 -3.34 -11.41
N GLN A 147 -9.17 -2.21 -11.91
CA GLN A 147 -9.10 -0.95 -11.15
C GLN A 147 -10.49 -0.49 -10.67
N THR A 148 -11.53 -0.64 -11.51
CA THR A 148 -12.91 -0.32 -11.13
C THR A 148 -13.40 -1.22 -9.99
N LYS A 149 -13.09 -2.52 -10.03
CA LYS A 149 -13.42 -3.46 -8.95
C LYS A 149 -12.70 -3.09 -7.65
N MET A 150 -11.40 -2.79 -7.72
CA MET A 150 -10.64 -2.30 -6.56
C MET A 150 -11.23 -1.01 -5.99
N GLY A 151 -11.59 -0.06 -6.86
CA GLY A 151 -12.23 1.19 -6.45
C GLY A 151 -13.55 0.97 -5.71
N ARG A 152 -14.38 0.01 -6.15
CA ARG A 152 -15.62 -0.36 -5.45
C ARG A 152 -15.35 -0.93 -4.05
N VAL A 153 -14.38 -1.83 -3.92
CA VAL A 153 -13.98 -2.41 -2.62
C VAL A 153 -13.50 -1.30 -1.67
N LEU A 154 -12.63 -0.41 -2.15
CA LEU A 154 -12.16 0.72 -1.34
C LEU A 154 -13.29 1.67 -0.95
N ALA A 155 -14.19 1.99 -1.87
CA ALA A 155 -15.34 2.86 -1.59
C ALA A 155 -16.24 2.27 -0.50
N VAL A 156 -16.55 0.97 -0.58
CA VAL A 156 -17.34 0.28 0.47
C VAL A 156 -16.65 0.34 1.82
N ALA A 157 -15.35 0.04 1.88
CA ALA A 157 -14.57 0.08 3.11
C ALA A 157 -14.56 1.49 3.73
N LEU A 158 -14.30 2.52 2.92
CA LEU A 158 -14.30 3.92 3.38
C LEU A 158 -15.68 4.36 3.89
N LYS A 159 -16.77 3.99 3.20
CA LYS A 159 -18.13 4.27 3.68
C LYS A 159 -18.41 3.63 5.03
N GLY A 160 -18.05 2.35 5.20
CA GLY A 160 -18.23 1.63 6.46
C GLY A 160 -17.41 2.20 7.61
N ASP A 161 -16.14 2.50 7.38
CA ASP A 161 -15.21 2.89 8.45
C ASP A 161 -15.25 4.39 8.79
N LEU A 162 -15.65 5.24 7.85
CA LEU A 162 -15.71 6.70 8.05
C LEU A 162 -17.15 7.24 8.09
N GLY A 163 -18.16 6.42 7.82
CA GLY A 163 -19.56 6.86 7.75
C GLY A 163 -19.85 7.78 6.57
N TRP A 164 -19.05 7.70 5.50
CA TRP A 164 -19.29 8.47 4.27
C TRP A 164 -20.58 7.97 3.58
N LYS A 165 -21.44 8.90 3.14
CA LYS A 165 -22.72 8.59 2.48
C LYS A 165 -22.56 8.50 0.97
#